data_AF-A0A6A5ZSR1-F1
#
_entry.id   AF-A0A6A5ZSR1-F1
#
_cell.length_a   1.000
_cell.length_b   1.000
_cell.length_c   1.000
_cell.angle_alpha   90.00
_cell.angle_beta   90.00
_cell.angle_gamma   90.00
#
_symmetry.space_group_name_H-M   'P 1'
#
loop_
_entity.id
_entity.type
_entity.pdbx_description
1 polymer ?
#
loop_
_entity_poly.entity_id
_entity_poly.type
_entity_poly.pdbx_seq_one_letter_code
_entity_poly.pdbx_strand_id
1 'polypeptide(L)'
;MAAQYLQLSESSLAIGLLTLLTGYVGADIAPDTIIERLLWPQRFSNGFNAGSIKNALFLSAGGPLHGTAIRAIDTFFKHGLQKGPGRGHLLGTALFPDTGISYKMYPGNGKPVEEELVRNGLLVRILKCMSDTSALISRNEAAASMRQQINVSHLEMFHFDNIPPQGAIDLDAAEVNARTIIALLASEMPTMILAIVISYLWNIPAGLLYLLPAFLKVLSAYTAVRREDLIIPHHKGSGQWQATSEVSQFEVHIPGEGFQVISGPSDLVLPFFRHYGHPIRCRWREITQMAIVAAMGVGYPVTFVITMIFMSLKVQMLWAGYQVMLLFTMLAARYGGGELWGSTEERIAKALLEAEKAGGGRIVVLKNNSGGLVGARLTRTLHGSYTEGKNQVAAIVSS
;
A
#
# COMPACT_ATOMS: atom_id res chain seq x y z
N MET A 1 -51.66 2.90 17.52
CA MET A 1 -51.26 2.92 16.10
C MET A 1 -50.47 4.19 15.76
N ALA A 2 -51.03 5.40 15.91
CA ALA A 2 -50.31 6.66 15.62
C ALA A 2 -48.98 6.86 16.40
N ALA A 3 -48.96 6.59 17.71
CA ALA A 3 -47.74 6.70 18.53
C ALA A 3 -46.61 5.74 18.08
N GLN A 4 -46.97 4.54 17.62
CA GLN A 4 -46.02 3.55 17.14
C GLN A 4 -45.42 3.95 15.78
N TYR A 5 -46.23 4.54 14.89
CA TYR A 5 -45.73 5.12 13.64
C TYR A 5 -44.80 6.31 13.89
N LEU A 6 -45.13 7.16 14.87
CA LEU A 6 -44.29 8.30 15.25
C LEU A 6 -42.92 7.82 15.75
N GLN A 7 -42.90 6.84 16.67
CA GLN A 7 -41.66 6.28 17.22
C GLN A 7 -40.79 5.58 16.15
N LEU A 8 -41.41 4.88 15.20
CA LEU A 8 -40.70 4.29 14.05
C LEU A 8 -40.09 5.36 13.14
N SER A 9 -40.81 6.46 12.91
CA SER A 9 -40.32 7.57 12.09
C SER A 9 -39.15 8.31 12.74
N GLU A 10 -39.20 8.55 14.05
CA GLU A 10 -38.11 9.16 14.81
C GLU A 10 -36.86 8.27 14.82
N SER A 11 -37.06 6.95 14.97
CA SER A 11 -35.96 5.99 14.93
C SER A 11 -35.27 5.97 13.56
N SER A 12 -36.05 5.97 12.47
CA SER A 12 -35.52 6.02 11.10
C SER A 12 -34.76 7.32 10.84
N LEU A 13 -35.29 8.46 11.29
CA LEU A 13 -34.62 9.75 11.21
C LEU A 13 -33.28 9.75 11.96
N ALA A 14 -33.27 9.26 13.21
CA ALA A 14 -32.06 9.21 14.03
C ALA A 14 -30.96 8.33 13.37
N ILE A 15 -31.34 7.18 12.82
CA ILE A 15 -30.43 6.29 12.09
C ILE A 15 -29.91 6.96 10.81
N GLY A 16 -30.78 7.64 10.07
CA GLY A 16 -30.40 8.40 8.89
C GLY A 16 -29.36 9.48 9.21
N LEU A 17 -29.59 10.26 10.28
CA LEU A 17 -28.66 11.29 10.75
C LEU A 17 -27.32 10.71 11.21
N LEU A 18 -27.34 9.65 12.02
CA LEU A 18 -26.13 8.95 12.45
C LEU A 18 -25.31 8.47 11.25
N THR A 19 -25.99 7.89 10.26
CA THR A 19 -25.31 7.35 9.09
C THR A 19 -24.76 8.47 8.21
N LEU A 20 -25.49 9.56 8.02
CA LEU A 20 -25.01 10.75 7.30
C LEU A 20 -23.76 11.34 7.97
N LEU A 21 -23.76 11.48 9.30
CA LEU A 21 -22.59 11.93 10.06
C LEU A 21 -21.40 10.99 9.89
N THR A 22 -21.64 9.68 9.93
CA THR A 22 -20.63 8.65 9.65
C THR A 22 -20.06 8.81 8.25
N GLY A 23 -20.91 9.14 7.28
CA GLY A 23 -20.51 9.41 5.91
C GLY A 23 -19.57 10.60 5.79
N TYR A 24 -19.95 11.73 6.40
CA TYR A 24 -19.15 12.94 6.39
C TYR A 24 -17.77 12.75 7.06
N VAL A 25 -17.77 12.22 8.29
CA VAL A 25 -16.53 11.98 9.05
C VAL A 25 -15.66 10.92 8.36
N GLY A 26 -16.29 9.85 7.86
CA GLY A 26 -15.57 8.78 7.20
C GLY A 26 -14.90 9.19 5.88
N ALA A 27 -15.47 10.15 5.14
CA ALA A 27 -14.86 10.68 3.92
C ALA A 27 -13.53 11.39 4.14
N ASP A 28 -13.35 11.98 5.33
CA ASP A 28 -12.09 12.62 5.72
C ASP A 28 -11.10 11.63 6.33
N ILE A 29 -11.60 10.58 7.00
CA ILE A 29 -10.77 9.54 7.61
C ILE A 29 -10.25 8.54 6.56
N ALA A 30 -11.01 8.27 5.51
CA ALA A 30 -10.67 7.26 4.49
C ALA A 30 -9.25 7.49 3.94
N PRO A 31 -8.32 6.53 4.13
CA PRO A 31 -6.94 6.69 3.70
C PRO A 31 -6.85 6.75 2.17
N ASP A 32 -6.03 7.67 1.65
CA ASP A 32 -5.86 7.87 0.20
C ASP A 32 -5.32 6.62 -0.51
N THR A 33 -4.60 5.76 0.22
CA THR A 33 -4.08 4.49 -0.28
C THR A 33 -5.17 3.46 -0.64
N ILE A 34 -6.43 3.64 -0.21
CA ILE A 34 -7.53 2.75 -0.63
C ILE A 34 -7.74 2.83 -2.14
N ILE A 35 -7.61 4.02 -2.72
CA ILE A 35 -7.73 4.18 -4.17
C ILE A 35 -6.51 3.58 -4.87
N GLU A 36 -5.31 3.80 -4.36
CA GLU A 36 -4.10 3.14 -4.91
C GLU A 36 -4.23 1.61 -4.91
N ARG A 37 -4.76 1.05 -3.81
CA ARG A 37 -5.06 -0.39 -3.65
C ARG A 37 -6.08 -0.90 -4.67
N LEU A 38 -7.11 -0.10 -4.93
CA LEU A 38 -8.12 -0.42 -5.94
C LEU A 38 -7.51 -0.44 -7.35
N LEU A 39 -6.61 0.50 -7.65
CA LEU A 39 -6.01 0.69 -8.97
C LEU A 39 -4.82 -0.23 -9.25
N TRP A 40 -4.16 -0.76 -8.21
CA TRP A 40 -3.01 -1.68 -8.32
C TRP A 40 -3.11 -2.86 -7.34
N PRO A 41 -4.14 -3.72 -7.48
CA PRO A 41 -4.39 -4.78 -6.52
C PRO A 41 -3.29 -5.84 -6.46
N GLN A 42 -2.51 -6.03 -7.53
CA GLN A 42 -1.40 -6.99 -7.58
C GLN A 42 -0.34 -6.67 -6.52
N ARG A 43 0.11 -5.41 -6.46
CA ARG A 43 1.07 -4.92 -5.46
C ARG A 43 0.55 -5.07 -4.04
N PHE A 44 -0.73 -4.77 -3.80
CA PHE A 44 -1.31 -4.76 -2.45
C PHE A 44 -1.89 -6.10 -1.98
N SER A 45 -1.86 -7.14 -2.82
CA SER A 45 -2.36 -8.48 -2.49
C SER A 45 -1.27 -9.56 -2.51
N ASN A 46 -0.05 -9.23 -2.95
CA ASN A 46 1.02 -10.20 -3.09
C ASN A 46 1.46 -10.82 -1.74
N GLY A 47 1.37 -10.03 -0.65
CA GLY A 47 1.63 -10.46 0.72
C GLY A 47 0.47 -11.17 1.41
N PHE A 48 -0.67 -11.34 0.74
CA PHE A 48 -1.86 -11.94 1.35
C PHE A 48 -1.64 -13.43 1.71
N ASN A 49 -1.97 -13.78 2.95
CA ASN A 49 -1.97 -15.16 3.45
C ASN A 49 -3.24 -15.46 4.26
N ALA A 50 -3.49 -16.74 4.58
CA ALA A 50 -4.68 -17.17 5.32
C ALA A 50 -4.79 -16.55 6.73
N GLY A 51 -3.68 -16.11 7.32
CA GLY A 51 -3.64 -15.42 8.62
C GLY A 51 -3.85 -13.90 8.54
N SER A 52 -4.06 -13.34 7.34
CA SER A 52 -4.17 -11.89 7.11
C SER A 52 -5.55 -11.33 7.47
N ILE A 53 -6.02 -11.58 8.69
CA ILE A 53 -7.33 -11.11 9.21
C ILE A 53 -7.48 -9.59 9.08
N LYS A 54 -6.37 -8.85 9.23
CA LYS A 54 -6.33 -7.39 9.05
C LYS A 54 -6.85 -6.96 7.67
N ASN A 55 -6.49 -7.69 6.62
CA ASN A 55 -6.94 -7.37 5.26
C ASN A 55 -8.42 -7.64 5.07
N ALA A 56 -8.96 -8.68 5.71
CA ALA A 56 -10.35 -9.07 5.56
C ALA A 56 -11.33 -8.12 6.27
N LEU A 57 -10.94 -7.59 7.43
CA LEU A 57 -11.83 -6.78 8.26
C LEU A 57 -11.67 -5.27 8.05
N PHE A 58 -10.46 -4.80 7.74
CA PHE A 58 -10.15 -3.37 7.83
C PHE A 58 -10.01 -2.64 6.50
N LEU A 59 -10.03 -3.35 5.37
CA LEU A 59 -9.79 -2.78 4.04
C LEU A 59 -11.01 -2.85 3.11
N SER A 60 -12.22 -2.92 3.67
CA SER A 60 -13.46 -2.89 2.89
C SER A 60 -13.69 -1.50 2.29
N ALA A 61 -14.08 -1.49 1.02
CA ALA A 61 -14.38 -0.31 0.24
C ALA A 61 -15.88 0.04 0.23
N GLY A 62 -16.72 -0.66 1.01
CA GLY A 62 -18.15 -0.36 1.12
C GLY A 62 -18.50 0.86 1.99
N GLY A 63 -17.49 1.55 2.51
CA GLY A 63 -17.66 2.72 3.36
C GLY A 63 -17.68 4.04 2.61
N PRO A 64 -17.69 5.17 3.34
CA PRO A 64 -17.76 6.50 2.76
C PRO A 64 -16.43 6.90 2.12
N LEU A 65 -16.21 6.48 0.87
CA LEU A 65 -15.01 6.80 0.09
C LEU A 65 -15.15 8.04 -0.80
N HIS A 66 -16.30 8.73 -0.76
CA HIS A 66 -16.61 9.82 -1.68
C HIS A 66 -15.59 10.97 -1.62
N GLY A 67 -15.11 11.35 -0.43
CA GLY A 67 -14.08 12.38 -0.28
C GLY A 67 -12.77 12.01 -0.98
N THR A 68 -12.25 10.82 -0.70
CA THR A 68 -11.02 10.29 -1.33
C THR A 68 -11.17 10.09 -2.84
N ALA A 69 -12.33 9.61 -3.29
CA ALA A 69 -12.62 9.42 -4.72
C ALA A 69 -12.65 10.75 -5.47
N ILE A 70 -13.30 11.79 -4.91
CA ILE A 70 -13.31 13.14 -5.50
C ILE A 70 -11.88 13.68 -5.58
N ARG A 71 -11.09 13.57 -4.50
CA ARG A 71 -9.67 13.99 -4.52
C ARG A 71 -8.89 13.27 -5.62
N ALA A 72 -9.05 11.96 -5.77
CA ALA A 72 -8.40 11.19 -6.84
C ALA A 72 -8.83 11.68 -8.23
N ILE A 73 -10.13 11.91 -8.44
CA ILE A 73 -10.66 12.44 -9.71
C ILE A 73 -10.11 13.83 -10.00
N ASP A 74 -10.08 14.72 -9.02
CA ASP A 74 -9.50 16.06 -9.14
C ASP A 74 -8.03 16.00 -9.54
N THR A 75 -7.26 15.05 -8.97
CA THR A 75 -5.86 14.85 -9.40
C THR A 75 -5.79 14.39 -10.86
N PHE A 76 -6.66 13.48 -11.30
CA PHE A 76 -6.72 13.07 -12.70
C PHE A 76 -7.01 14.26 -13.63
N PHE A 77 -7.95 15.14 -13.23
CA PHE A 77 -8.30 16.35 -13.97
C PHE A 77 -7.13 17.36 -14.05
N LYS A 78 -6.50 17.65 -12.91
CA LYS A 78 -5.34 18.55 -12.81
C LYS A 78 -4.19 18.08 -13.68
N HIS A 79 -3.95 16.78 -13.73
CA HIS A 79 -2.86 16.16 -14.50
C HIS A 79 -3.22 15.94 -15.97
N GLY A 80 -4.44 16.32 -16.39
CA GLY A 80 -4.86 16.31 -17.78
C GLY A 80 -5.12 14.93 -18.37
N LEU A 81 -5.36 13.90 -17.54
CA LEU A 81 -5.59 12.53 -18.00
C LEU A 81 -6.85 12.42 -18.89
N GLN A 82 -7.82 13.30 -18.73
CA GLN A 82 -9.04 13.40 -19.54
C GLN A 82 -8.80 13.97 -20.95
N LYS A 83 -7.69 14.70 -21.20
CA LYS A 83 -7.50 15.52 -22.40
C LYS A 83 -7.23 14.74 -23.70
N GLY A 84 -7.16 13.42 -23.65
CA GLY A 84 -7.03 12.55 -24.82
C GLY A 84 -5.86 11.55 -24.71
N PRO A 85 -5.71 10.67 -25.71
CA PRO A 85 -4.63 9.69 -25.73
C PRO A 85 -3.26 10.39 -25.74
N GLY A 86 -2.34 9.92 -24.89
CA GLY A 86 -0.98 10.46 -24.81
C GLY A 86 -0.85 11.86 -24.17
N ARG A 87 -1.95 12.46 -23.69
CA ARG A 87 -1.94 13.76 -22.99
C ARG A 87 -2.04 13.58 -21.47
N GLY A 88 -1.39 14.49 -20.75
CA GLY A 88 -1.29 14.42 -19.28
C GLY A 88 -0.24 13.43 -18.78
N HIS A 89 0.10 13.51 -17.50
CA HIS A 89 1.06 12.62 -16.83
C HIS A 89 0.40 11.88 -15.66
N LEU A 90 0.87 10.66 -15.39
CA LEU A 90 0.33 9.81 -14.32
C LEU A 90 1.02 10.02 -12.97
N LEU A 91 2.25 10.52 -12.96
CA LEU A 91 2.99 10.85 -11.75
C LEU A 91 2.24 11.90 -10.93
N GLY A 92 2.05 11.65 -9.63
CA GLY A 92 1.30 12.53 -8.72
C GLY A 92 -0.21 12.22 -8.67
N THR A 93 -0.68 11.23 -9.43
CA THR A 93 -2.08 10.76 -9.39
C THR A 93 -2.20 9.44 -8.64
N ALA A 94 -3.41 9.01 -8.31
CA ALA A 94 -3.61 7.71 -7.67
C ALA A 94 -3.15 6.49 -8.51
N LEU A 95 -2.93 6.66 -9.82
CA LEU A 95 -2.36 5.63 -10.68
C LEU A 95 -0.83 5.51 -10.54
N PHE A 96 -0.14 6.59 -10.16
CA PHE A 96 1.29 6.57 -9.87
C PHE A 96 1.60 7.66 -8.85
N PRO A 97 1.37 7.37 -7.55
CA PRO A 97 1.47 8.38 -6.52
C PRO A 97 2.92 8.81 -6.34
N ASP A 98 3.12 10.11 -6.18
CA ASP A 98 4.42 10.66 -5.81
C ASP A 98 4.57 10.57 -4.29
N THR A 99 5.70 10.02 -3.83
CA THR A 99 6.00 9.92 -2.40
C THR A 99 6.53 11.23 -1.82
N GLY A 100 7.00 12.16 -2.67
CA GLY A 100 7.64 13.41 -2.25
C GLY A 100 8.96 13.20 -1.49
N ILE A 101 9.48 11.98 -1.47
CA ILE A 101 10.72 11.62 -0.77
C ILE A 101 11.87 11.70 -1.77
N SER A 102 12.98 12.30 -1.35
CA SER A 102 14.20 12.40 -2.14
C SER A 102 15.28 11.44 -1.65
N TYR A 103 16.26 11.19 -2.51
CA TYR A 103 17.47 10.47 -2.17
C TYR A 103 18.71 11.26 -2.59
N LYS A 104 19.81 11.07 -1.85
CA LYS A 104 21.14 11.61 -2.19
C LYS A 104 22.04 10.46 -2.61
N MET A 105 22.62 10.57 -3.79
CA MET A 105 23.52 9.56 -4.34
C MET A 105 24.98 9.93 -4.10
N TYR A 106 25.74 8.98 -3.58
CA TYR A 106 27.18 9.07 -3.31
C TYR A 106 27.91 8.00 -4.15
N PRO A 107 28.61 8.37 -5.23
CA PRO A 107 29.31 7.43 -6.11
C PRO A 107 30.66 6.94 -5.53
N GLY A 108 30.83 6.93 -4.21
CA GLY A 108 32.07 6.48 -3.54
C GLY A 108 33.08 7.58 -3.18
N ASN A 109 32.94 8.81 -3.70
CA ASN A 109 33.86 9.93 -3.40
C ASN A 109 33.48 10.73 -2.13
N GLY A 110 32.53 10.24 -1.33
CA GLY A 110 32.01 10.91 -0.13
C GLY A 110 31.28 12.23 -0.38
N LYS A 111 31.13 12.67 -1.64
CA LYS A 111 30.37 13.85 -2.05
C LYS A 111 29.09 13.46 -2.77
N PRO A 112 27.93 14.02 -2.39
CA PRO A 112 26.68 13.74 -3.08
C PRO A 112 26.70 14.40 -4.47
N VAL A 113 26.18 13.70 -5.48
CA VAL A 113 26.12 14.21 -6.85
C VAL A 113 24.98 15.23 -6.97
N GLU A 114 23.73 14.82 -6.75
CA GLU A 114 22.56 15.70 -6.63
C GLU A 114 21.45 15.01 -5.80
N GLU A 115 20.50 15.80 -5.30
CA GLU A 115 19.30 15.30 -4.62
C GLU A 115 18.18 15.07 -5.64
N GLU A 116 17.75 13.82 -5.77
CA GLU A 116 16.71 13.44 -6.73
C GLU A 116 15.45 12.91 -6.04
N LEU A 117 14.29 13.09 -6.68
CA LEU A 117 13.01 12.58 -6.17
C LEU A 117 12.84 11.09 -6.45
N VAL A 118 12.36 10.36 -5.44
CA VAL A 118 11.92 8.97 -5.56
C VAL A 118 10.54 8.92 -6.19
N ARG A 119 10.47 8.41 -7.42
CA ARG A 119 9.21 8.36 -8.20
C ARG A 119 8.33 7.15 -7.86
N ASN A 120 8.94 6.00 -7.55
CA ASN A 120 8.22 4.73 -7.41
C ASN A 120 7.97 4.28 -5.95
N GLY A 121 8.77 4.75 -5.00
CA GLY A 121 8.49 4.54 -3.58
C GLY A 121 8.48 3.08 -3.10
N LEU A 122 8.78 2.07 -3.94
CA LEU A 122 8.81 0.66 -3.51
C LEU A 122 9.83 0.47 -2.37
N LEU A 123 11.10 0.81 -2.62
CA LEU A 123 12.14 0.74 -1.60
C LEU A 123 11.83 1.62 -0.39
N VAL A 124 11.30 2.82 -0.62
CA VAL A 124 10.90 3.75 0.46
C VAL A 124 9.82 3.13 1.36
N ARG A 125 8.79 2.49 0.78
CA ARG A 125 7.72 1.81 1.52
C ARG A 125 8.22 0.55 2.22
N ILE A 126 9.12 -0.20 1.57
CA ILE A 126 9.85 -1.33 2.17
C ILE A 126 10.60 -0.85 3.42
N LEU A 127 11.30 0.27 3.34
CA LEU A 127 12.06 0.82 4.47
C LEU A 127 11.17 1.41 5.56
N LYS A 128 10.02 2.02 5.22
CA LYS A 128 8.98 2.40 6.21
C LYS A 128 8.48 1.20 7.00
N CYS A 129 8.31 0.03 6.40
CA CYS A 129 7.95 -1.19 7.13
C CYS A 129 9.05 -1.66 8.10
N MET A 130 10.31 -1.25 7.90
CA MET A 130 11.47 -1.73 8.68
C MET A 130 11.86 -0.81 9.83
N SER A 131 11.20 0.33 9.98
CA SER A 131 11.48 1.28 11.04
C SER A 131 11.03 0.81 12.44
N ASP A 132 10.27 -0.28 12.52
CA ASP A 132 9.87 -0.89 13.79
C ASP A 132 11.12 -1.32 14.60
N THR A 133 11.38 -0.56 15.68
CA THR A 133 12.52 -0.71 16.57
C THR A 133 12.30 -1.76 17.67
N SER A 134 11.08 -2.29 17.81
CA SER A 134 10.73 -3.21 18.91
C SER A 134 11.66 -4.43 19.00
N ALA A 135 12.06 -4.99 17.86
CA ALA A 135 12.98 -6.11 17.77
C ALA A 135 14.45 -5.76 18.03
N LEU A 136 14.84 -4.49 17.88
CA LEU A 136 16.20 -4.01 18.13
C LEU A 136 16.38 -3.63 19.61
N ILE A 137 15.33 -3.07 20.23
CA ILE A 137 15.30 -2.73 21.65
C ILE A 137 15.45 -3.99 22.52
N SER A 138 14.80 -5.09 22.14
CA SER A 138 14.92 -6.37 22.87
C SER A 138 16.30 -7.02 22.76
N ARG A 139 17.10 -6.66 21.75
CA ARG A 139 18.48 -7.16 21.55
C ARG A 139 19.52 -6.36 22.29
N ASN A 140 19.22 -5.10 22.61
CA ASN A 140 20.20 -4.16 23.09
C ASN A 140 19.69 -3.55 24.40
N GLU A 141 20.01 -4.20 25.53
CA GLU A 141 19.62 -3.75 26.87
C GLU A 141 20.06 -2.31 27.15
N ALA A 142 21.22 -1.89 26.60
CA ALA A 142 21.70 -0.52 26.66
C ALA A 142 20.77 0.46 25.91
N ALA A 143 20.15 0.03 24.81
CA ALA A 143 19.21 0.84 24.05
C ALA A 143 17.91 1.12 24.81
N ALA A 144 17.45 0.17 25.65
CA ALA A 144 16.26 0.37 26.48
C ALA A 144 16.41 1.53 27.48
N SER A 145 17.65 1.93 27.82
CA SER A 145 17.94 3.06 28.72
C SER A 145 18.04 4.43 28.02
N MET A 146 18.03 4.47 26.68
CA MET A 146 18.25 5.72 25.94
C MET A 146 16.97 6.57 25.86
N ARG A 147 17.09 7.87 26.17
CA ARG A 147 15.98 8.85 26.13
C ARG A 147 15.45 9.12 24.71
N GLN A 148 16.32 8.98 23.70
CA GLN A 148 15.98 9.08 22.29
C GLN A 148 16.73 7.97 21.55
N GLN A 149 16.04 7.32 20.62
CA GLN A 149 16.61 6.25 19.81
C GLN A 149 16.46 6.60 18.34
N ILE A 150 17.56 6.52 17.60
CA ILE A 150 17.57 6.76 16.17
C ILE A 150 18.05 5.51 15.48
N ASN A 151 17.19 4.98 14.62
CA ASN A 151 17.46 3.83 13.79
C ASN A 151 18.26 4.26 12.55
N VAL A 152 19.35 3.56 12.29
CA VAL A 152 20.10 3.64 11.03
C VAL A 152 19.97 2.28 10.36
N SER A 153 19.25 2.25 9.24
CA SER A 153 19.05 1.04 8.44
C SER A 153 19.95 1.06 7.21
N HIS A 154 20.71 -0.01 7.01
CA HIS A 154 21.59 -0.20 5.86
C HIS A 154 21.09 -1.39 5.05
N LEU A 155 20.67 -1.13 3.82
CA LEU A 155 20.18 -2.14 2.88
C LEU A 155 21.19 -2.33 1.75
N GLU A 156 21.83 -3.49 1.70
CA GLU A 156 22.74 -3.86 0.62
C GLU A 156 21.96 -4.60 -0.48
N MET A 157 22.12 -4.16 -1.72
CA MET A 157 21.53 -4.77 -2.90
C MET A 157 22.62 -5.21 -3.88
N PHE A 158 22.52 -6.44 -4.36
CA PHE A 158 23.51 -7.02 -5.28
C PHE A 158 22.85 -8.01 -6.25
N HIS A 159 23.52 -8.26 -7.37
CA HIS A 159 23.09 -9.28 -8.32
C HIS A 159 23.13 -10.67 -7.68
N PHE A 160 22.14 -11.49 -8.01
CA PHE A 160 22.06 -12.87 -7.54
C PHE A 160 21.78 -13.78 -8.73
N ASP A 161 22.40 -14.96 -8.77
CA ASP A 161 22.29 -15.85 -9.93
C ASP A 161 21.42 -17.07 -9.67
N ASN A 162 21.33 -17.52 -8.41
CA ASN A 162 20.69 -18.77 -8.05
C ASN A 162 19.50 -18.53 -7.12
N ILE A 163 18.40 -19.26 -7.30
CA ILE A 163 17.30 -19.19 -6.33
C ILE A 163 17.74 -19.92 -5.05
N PRO A 164 17.72 -19.27 -3.88
CA PRO A 164 18.12 -19.92 -2.64
C PRO A 164 17.10 -21.01 -2.28
N PRO A 165 17.46 -22.00 -1.45
CA PRO A 165 16.54 -23.07 -1.03
C PRO A 165 15.30 -22.54 -0.28
N GLN A 166 15.37 -21.33 0.26
CA GLN A 166 14.27 -20.63 0.93
C GLN A 166 13.26 -20.00 -0.05
N GLY A 167 13.55 -20.04 -1.36
CA GLY A 167 12.75 -19.43 -2.42
C GLY A 167 13.09 -17.95 -2.66
N ALA A 168 12.50 -17.40 -3.71
CA ALA A 168 12.57 -15.97 -4.02
C ALA A 168 11.19 -15.31 -3.82
N ILE A 169 11.19 -14.03 -3.47
CA ILE A 169 9.98 -13.22 -3.37
C ILE A 169 9.74 -12.55 -4.73
N ASP A 170 8.61 -12.87 -5.35
CA ASP A 170 8.21 -12.21 -6.59
C ASP A 170 7.84 -10.74 -6.31
N LEU A 171 8.48 -9.82 -7.03
CA LEU A 171 8.35 -8.37 -6.86
C LEU A 171 7.01 -7.84 -7.35
N ASP A 172 6.40 -8.47 -8.35
CA ASP A 172 5.01 -8.21 -8.73
C ASP A 172 4.54 -9.32 -9.67
N ALA A 173 3.28 -9.72 -9.56
CA ALA A 173 2.66 -10.55 -10.60
C ALA A 173 2.21 -9.62 -11.73
N ALA A 174 2.78 -9.77 -12.93
CA ALA A 174 2.36 -9.01 -14.11
C ALA A 174 0.85 -9.19 -14.43
N GLU A 175 0.26 -10.29 -13.96
CA GLU A 175 -1.13 -10.66 -14.15
C GLU A 175 -1.87 -10.83 -12.82
N VAL A 176 -3.20 -10.66 -12.88
CA VAL A 176 -4.08 -10.93 -11.74
C VAL A 176 -4.08 -12.43 -11.46
N ASN A 177 -3.47 -12.85 -10.36
CA ASN A 177 -3.44 -14.24 -9.95
C ASN A 177 -4.63 -14.58 -9.03
N ALA A 178 -4.85 -15.87 -8.77
CA ALA A 178 -5.90 -16.34 -7.88
C ALA A 178 -5.77 -15.77 -6.46
N ARG A 179 -4.53 -15.55 -5.97
CA ARG A 179 -4.27 -14.92 -4.68
C ARG A 179 -4.83 -13.49 -4.64
N THR A 180 -4.64 -12.69 -5.69
CA THR A 180 -5.20 -11.34 -5.79
C THR A 180 -6.72 -11.36 -5.72
N ILE A 181 -7.38 -12.26 -6.45
CA ILE A 181 -8.84 -12.38 -6.40
C ILE A 181 -9.33 -12.78 -5.01
N ILE A 182 -8.70 -13.78 -4.39
CA ILE A 182 -9.05 -14.22 -3.02
C ILE A 182 -8.85 -13.07 -2.02
N ALA A 183 -7.75 -12.32 -2.12
CA ALA A 183 -7.48 -11.19 -1.25
C ALA A 183 -8.53 -10.07 -1.40
N LEU A 184 -8.94 -9.77 -2.64
CA LEU A 184 -9.98 -8.77 -2.91
C LEU A 184 -11.32 -9.20 -2.32
N LEU A 185 -11.73 -10.46 -2.52
CA LEU A 185 -12.96 -10.99 -1.93
C LEU A 185 -12.88 -11.03 -0.40
N ALA A 186 -11.74 -11.45 0.15
CA ALA A 186 -11.50 -11.46 1.59
C ALA A 186 -11.66 -10.06 2.19
N SER A 187 -11.13 -9.01 1.52
CA SER A 187 -11.26 -7.62 1.96
C SER A 187 -12.70 -7.08 1.96
N GLU A 188 -13.62 -7.78 1.32
CA GLU A 188 -15.04 -7.45 1.24
C GLU A 188 -15.93 -8.44 2.00
N MET A 189 -15.35 -9.29 2.85
CA MET A 189 -16.14 -10.23 3.66
C MET A 189 -17.27 -9.54 4.45
N PRO A 190 -17.06 -8.37 5.09
CA PRO A 190 -18.14 -7.70 5.80
C PRO A 190 -19.32 -7.26 4.89
N THR A 191 -19.05 -6.77 3.67
CA THR A 191 -20.11 -6.42 2.71
C THR A 191 -20.83 -7.66 2.18
N MET A 192 -20.09 -8.74 1.92
CA MET A 192 -20.66 -10.00 1.47
C MET A 192 -21.58 -10.61 2.52
N ILE A 193 -21.18 -10.62 3.80
CA ILE A 193 -22.02 -11.10 4.90
C ILE A 193 -23.30 -10.26 4.99
N LEU A 194 -23.18 -8.92 4.94
CA LEU A 194 -24.33 -8.00 4.95
C LEU A 194 -25.30 -8.30 3.80
N ALA A 195 -24.77 -8.47 2.58
CA ALA A 195 -25.58 -8.78 1.40
C ALA A 195 -26.30 -10.12 1.52
N ILE A 196 -25.64 -11.16 2.07
CA ILE A 196 -26.24 -12.48 2.30
C ILE A 196 -27.37 -12.37 3.33
N VAL A 197 -27.15 -11.69 4.46
CA VAL A 197 -28.18 -11.53 5.49
C VAL A 197 -29.43 -10.85 4.92
N ILE A 198 -29.26 -9.76 4.17
CA ILE A 198 -30.40 -8.98 3.65
C ILE A 198 -31.09 -9.71 2.49
N SER A 199 -30.33 -10.24 1.53
CA SER A 199 -30.88 -10.87 0.33
C SER A 199 -31.43 -12.27 0.59
N TYR A 200 -30.72 -13.09 1.38
CA TYR A 200 -31.09 -14.49 1.59
C TYR A 200 -31.98 -14.67 2.83
N LEU A 201 -31.58 -14.13 3.99
CA LEU A 201 -32.35 -14.35 5.22
C LEU A 201 -33.60 -13.49 5.30
N TRP A 202 -33.58 -12.28 4.73
CA TRP A 202 -34.72 -11.37 4.75
C TRP A 202 -35.47 -11.29 3.41
N ASN A 203 -35.01 -12.01 2.38
CA ASN A 203 -35.62 -12.05 1.04
C ASN A 203 -35.80 -10.65 0.41
N ILE A 204 -34.84 -9.74 0.65
CA ILE A 204 -34.84 -8.38 0.09
C ILE A 204 -33.77 -8.33 -1.00
N PRO A 205 -34.13 -8.41 -2.30
CA PRO A 205 -33.16 -8.49 -3.39
C PRO A 205 -32.25 -7.26 -3.48
N ALA A 206 -32.67 -6.12 -2.91
CA ALA A 206 -31.84 -4.93 -2.82
C ALA A 206 -30.57 -5.13 -1.97
N GLY A 207 -30.47 -6.20 -1.17
CA GLY A 207 -29.22 -6.57 -0.51
C GLY A 207 -28.07 -6.84 -1.48
N LEU A 208 -28.35 -7.17 -2.74
CA LEU A 208 -27.33 -7.32 -3.79
C LEU A 208 -26.58 -6.01 -4.08
N LEU A 209 -27.18 -4.84 -3.79
CA LEU A 209 -26.52 -3.55 -3.95
C LEU A 209 -25.26 -3.44 -3.08
N TYR A 210 -25.23 -4.11 -1.92
CA TYR A 210 -24.07 -4.10 -1.03
C TYR A 210 -22.87 -4.88 -1.58
N LEU A 211 -23.05 -5.69 -2.63
CA LEU A 211 -21.96 -6.37 -3.34
C LEU A 211 -21.24 -5.46 -4.35
N LEU A 212 -21.74 -4.24 -4.58
CA LEU A 212 -21.14 -3.30 -5.53
C LEU A 212 -19.64 -3.06 -5.30
N PRO A 213 -19.13 -2.85 -4.06
CA PRO A 213 -17.70 -2.65 -3.83
C PRO A 213 -16.86 -3.87 -4.22
N ALA A 214 -17.33 -5.09 -3.92
CA ALA A 214 -16.66 -6.32 -4.29
C ALA A 214 -16.60 -6.50 -5.81
N PHE A 215 -17.73 -6.25 -6.49
CA PHE A 215 -17.80 -6.28 -7.95
C PHE A 215 -16.84 -5.25 -8.58
N LEU A 216 -16.84 -4.01 -8.10
CA LEU A 216 -15.98 -2.96 -8.61
C LEU A 216 -14.49 -3.26 -8.36
N LYS A 217 -14.12 -3.84 -7.21
CA LYS A 217 -12.74 -4.29 -6.93
C LYS A 217 -12.27 -5.37 -7.91
N VAL A 218 -13.12 -6.37 -8.17
CA VAL A 218 -12.80 -7.45 -9.11
C VAL A 218 -12.70 -6.89 -10.55
N LEU A 219 -13.66 -6.06 -10.96
CA LEU A 219 -13.62 -5.38 -12.27
C LEU A 219 -12.37 -4.50 -12.40
N SER A 220 -11.99 -3.81 -11.32
CA SER A 220 -10.77 -3.00 -11.26
C SER A 220 -9.54 -3.86 -11.47
N ALA A 221 -9.44 -5.03 -10.85
CA ALA A 221 -8.30 -5.92 -11.03
C ALA A 221 -8.13 -6.35 -12.50
N TYR A 222 -9.21 -6.78 -13.15
CA TYR A 222 -9.14 -7.19 -14.56
C TYR A 222 -8.80 -6.05 -15.52
N THR A 223 -9.24 -4.84 -15.19
CA THR A 223 -9.05 -3.63 -16.01
C THR A 223 -7.88 -2.77 -15.55
N ALA A 224 -7.10 -3.23 -14.56
CA ALA A 224 -5.99 -2.50 -13.97
C ALA A 224 -4.99 -2.06 -15.04
N VAL A 225 -4.44 -0.85 -14.91
CA VAL A 225 -3.42 -0.34 -15.82
C VAL A 225 -2.18 -1.23 -15.69
N ARG A 226 -1.67 -1.72 -16.82
CA ARG A 226 -0.45 -2.54 -16.84
C ARG A 226 0.73 -1.69 -16.41
N ARG A 227 1.73 -2.31 -15.81
CA ARG A 227 2.93 -1.61 -15.31
C ARG A 227 4.20 -2.30 -15.81
N GLU A 228 5.25 -1.51 -15.93
CA GLU A 228 6.57 -2.00 -16.29
C GLU A 228 7.15 -2.85 -15.16
N ASP A 229 7.74 -3.99 -15.55
CA ASP A 229 8.50 -4.85 -14.65
C ASP A 229 9.82 -4.18 -14.28
N LEU A 230 10.44 -4.61 -13.17
CA LEU A 230 11.76 -4.14 -12.83
C LEU A 230 12.78 -4.60 -13.88
N ILE A 231 13.46 -3.67 -14.53
CA ILE A 231 14.59 -3.99 -15.42
C ILE A 231 15.80 -4.29 -14.53
N ILE A 232 16.16 -5.57 -14.42
CA ILE A 232 17.40 -6.00 -13.78
C ILE A 232 18.41 -6.26 -14.89
N PRO A 233 19.51 -5.49 -15.00
CA PRO A 233 20.52 -5.75 -15.99
C PRO A 233 21.14 -7.14 -15.75
N HIS A 234 21.17 -7.96 -16.81
CA HIS A 234 21.86 -9.24 -16.76
C HIS A 234 23.37 -9.00 -16.88
N HIS A 235 24.07 -8.94 -15.76
CA HIS A 235 25.51 -9.08 -15.80
C HIS A 235 25.87 -10.55 -16.02
N LYS A 236 26.43 -10.86 -17.19
CA LYS A 236 27.13 -12.12 -17.45
C LYS A 236 28.48 -12.07 -16.72
N GLY A 237 28.47 -12.16 -15.39
CA GLY A 237 29.67 -12.11 -14.56
C GLY A 237 29.41 -12.81 -13.23
N SER A 238 30.21 -13.83 -12.95
CA SER A 238 30.16 -14.76 -11.81
C SER A 238 29.55 -14.21 -10.51
N GLY A 239 28.58 -14.93 -9.93
CA GLY A 239 27.93 -14.74 -8.63
C GLY A 239 28.84 -14.71 -7.39
N GLN A 240 29.77 -13.77 -7.38
CA GLN A 240 30.49 -13.28 -6.22
C GLN A 240 30.31 -11.77 -6.14
N TRP A 241 30.34 -11.25 -4.92
CA TRP A 241 30.43 -9.82 -4.64
C TRP A 241 31.70 -9.27 -5.29
N GLN A 242 31.58 -8.81 -6.54
CA GLN A 242 32.67 -8.13 -7.23
C GLN A 242 32.66 -6.69 -6.73
N ALA A 243 33.54 -6.41 -5.77
CA ALA A 243 33.86 -5.09 -5.23
C ALA A 243 34.36 -4.06 -6.29
N THR A 244 34.32 -4.43 -7.57
CA THR A 244 34.86 -3.69 -8.71
C THR A 244 33.79 -2.92 -9.50
N SER A 245 32.49 -3.14 -9.27
CA SER A 245 31.46 -2.20 -9.71
C SER A 245 31.41 -1.06 -8.70
N GLU A 246 31.49 0.20 -9.13
CA GLU A 246 31.40 1.39 -8.27
C GLU A 246 30.14 1.30 -7.38
N VAL A 247 30.31 0.84 -6.14
CA VAL A 247 29.19 0.67 -5.19
C VAL A 247 28.74 2.07 -4.81
N SER A 248 27.58 2.45 -5.34
CA SER A 248 27.00 3.73 -5.04
C SER A 248 26.13 3.60 -3.81
N GLN A 249 26.13 4.65 -3.00
CA GLN A 249 25.34 4.72 -1.79
C GLN A 249 24.23 5.74 -1.95
N PHE A 250 23.04 5.37 -1.50
CA PHE A 250 21.82 6.15 -1.65
C PHE A 250 21.27 6.41 -0.25
N GLU A 251 21.43 7.64 0.22
CA GLU A 251 20.84 8.09 1.48
C GLU A 251 19.41 8.53 1.20
N VAL A 252 18.45 7.88 1.86
CA VAL A 252 17.03 8.21 1.81
C VAL A 252 16.63 8.80 3.15
N HIS A 253 16.11 10.02 3.13
CA HIS A 253 15.59 10.65 4.34
C HIS A 253 14.08 10.48 4.42
N ILE A 254 13.61 9.66 5.35
CA ILE A 254 12.18 9.51 5.66
C ILE A 254 11.91 10.21 6.99
N PRO A 255 11.10 11.28 7.01
CA PRO A 255 10.75 11.98 8.24
C PRO A 255 10.13 11.02 9.26
N GLY A 256 10.66 11.01 10.49
CA GLY A 256 10.17 10.20 11.60
C GLY A 256 10.67 8.76 11.67
N GLU A 257 11.27 8.22 10.60
CA GLU A 257 11.63 6.78 10.51
C GLU A 257 13.15 6.51 10.66
N GLY A 258 13.94 7.54 10.96
CA GLY A 258 15.40 7.46 11.11
C GLY A 258 16.16 7.67 9.79
N PHE A 259 17.42 7.22 9.77
CA PHE A 259 18.28 7.31 8.57
C PHE A 259 18.31 5.99 7.83
N GLN A 260 18.26 6.05 6.50
CA GLN A 260 18.22 4.86 5.66
C GLN A 260 19.26 5.01 4.55
N VAL A 261 20.14 4.03 4.44
CA VAL A 261 21.19 3.98 3.42
C VAL A 261 21.02 2.71 2.62
N ILE A 262 20.97 2.85 1.29
CA ILE A 262 20.96 1.71 0.37
C ILE A 262 22.30 1.68 -0.34
N SER A 263 22.99 0.55 -0.34
CA SER A 263 24.27 0.37 -1.04
C SER A 263 24.10 -0.67 -2.15
N GLY A 264 24.59 -0.36 -3.34
CA GLY A 264 24.60 -1.31 -4.44
C GLY A 264 25.03 -0.68 -5.77
N PRO A 265 25.14 -1.50 -6.82
CA PRO A 265 25.38 -1.01 -8.17
C PRO A 265 24.27 -0.04 -8.60
N SER A 266 24.63 1.10 -9.19
CA SER A 266 23.66 2.14 -9.58
C SER A 266 22.64 1.64 -10.60
N ASP A 267 23.08 0.80 -11.53
CA ASP A 267 22.25 0.14 -12.54
C ASP A 267 21.25 -0.85 -11.94
N LEU A 268 21.50 -1.34 -10.71
CA LEU A 268 20.59 -2.20 -9.97
C LEU A 268 19.62 -1.41 -9.08
N VAL A 269 20.11 -0.39 -8.37
CA VAL A 269 19.31 0.35 -7.36
C VAL A 269 18.41 1.42 -8.01
N LEU A 270 18.92 2.17 -8.99
CA LEU A 270 18.15 3.27 -9.62
C LEU A 270 16.85 2.81 -10.29
N PRO A 271 16.76 1.63 -10.95
CA PRO A 271 15.49 1.13 -11.47
C PRO A 271 14.39 0.99 -10.42
N PHE A 272 14.73 0.66 -9.16
CA PHE A 272 13.76 0.62 -8.08
C PHE A 272 13.23 2.02 -7.70
N PHE A 273 14.05 3.06 -7.79
CA PHE A 273 13.60 4.43 -7.53
C PHE A 273 12.83 5.05 -8.69
N ARG A 274 13.20 4.72 -9.93
CA ARG A 274 12.73 5.42 -11.14
C ARG A 274 11.69 4.65 -11.97
N HIS A 275 11.82 3.32 -12.13
CA HIS A 275 11.15 2.58 -13.20
C HIS A 275 10.15 1.51 -12.75
N TYR A 276 10.34 0.86 -11.59
CA TYR A 276 9.40 -0.19 -11.21
C TYR A 276 7.97 0.35 -11.06
N GLY A 277 7.00 -0.42 -11.54
CA GLY A 277 5.60 -0.04 -11.40
C GLY A 277 5.16 1.14 -12.28
N HIS A 278 6.02 1.62 -13.19
CA HIS A 278 5.67 2.72 -14.08
C HIS A 278 4.48 2.31 -14.97
N PRO A 279 3.38 3.07 -15.01
CA PRO A 279 2.19 2.63 -15.74
C PRO A 279 2.40 2.69 -17.26
N ILE A 280 2.05 1.58 -17.92
CA ILE A 280 2.00 1.48 -19.38
C ILE A 280 0.68 2.09 -19.84
N ARG A 281 0.78 3.21 -20.57
CA ARG A 281 -0.36 4.01 -21.01
C ARG A 281 -1.31 3.17 -21.86
N CYS A 282 -2.55 3.05 -21.41
CA CYS A 282 -3.58 2.31 -22.10
C CYS A 282 -4.93 3.00 -21.90
N ARG A 283 -5.38 3.71 -22.94
CA ARG A 283 -6.47 4.68 -22.82
C ARG A 283 -7.77 4.08 -22.25
N TRP A 284 -8.17 2.91 -22.74
CA TRP A 284 -9.41 2.28 -22.28
C TRP A 284 -9.30 1.84 -20.82
N ARG A 285 -8.15 1.28 -20.40
CA ARG A 285 -7.91 0.91 -18.99
C ARG A 285 -7.95 2.12 -18.08
N GLU A 286 -7.28 3.21 -18.47
CA GLU A 286 -7.28 4.45 -17.71
C GLU A 286 -8.69 5.02 -17.53
N ILE A 287 -9.49 5.11 -18.61
CA ILE A 287 -10.88 5.59 -18.53
C ILE A 287 -11.70 4.67 -17.63
N THR A 288 -11.60 3.34 -17.79
CA THR A 288 -12.34 2.39 -16.97
C THR A 288 -11.96 2.52 -15.49
N GLN A 289 -10.67 2.67 -15.17
CA GLN A 289 -10.20 2.88 -13.80
C GLN A 289 -10.71 4.19 -13.21
N MET A 290 -10.68 5.29 -13.98
CA MET A 290 -11.29 6.57 -13.55
C MET A 290 -12.80 6.43 -13.29
N ALA A 291 -13.51 5.69 -14.15
CA ALA A 291 -14.93 5.43 -13.99
C ALA A 291 -15.22 4.56 -12.75
N ILE A 292 -14.37 3.57 -12.46
CA ILE A 292 -14.48 2.74 -11.26
C ILE A 292 -14.26 3.59 -9.99
N VAL A 293 -13.28 4.49 -9.99
CA VAL A 293 -13.07 5.43 -8.87
C VAL A 293 -14.30 6.31 -8.66
N ALA A 294 -14.89 6.83 -9.74
CA ALA A 294 -16.13 7.59 -9.66
C ALA A 294 -17.31 6.76 -9.14
N ALA A 295 -17.46 5.52 -9.62
CA ALA A 295 -18.50 4.60 -9.16
C ALA A 295 -18.35 4.24 -7.67
N MET A 296 -17.12 4.02 -7.19
CA MET A 296 -16.85 3.82 -5.76
C MET A 296 -17.20 5.07 -4.94
N GLY A 297 -16.88 6.26 -5.45
CA GLY A 297 -17.22 7.53 -4.79
C GLY A 297 -18.73 7.75 -4.66
N VAL A 298 -19.49 7.45 -5.73
CA VAL A 298 -20.95 7.62 -5.76
C VAL A 298 -21.69 6.45 -5.07
N GLY A 299 -21.02 5.31 -4.86
CA GLY A 299 -21.61 4.13 -4.23
C GLY A 299 -22.24 4.42 -2.87
N TYR A 300 -21.48 5.04 -1.96
CA TYR A 300 -21.98 5.38 -0.62
C TYR A 300 -23.23 6.27 -0.63
N PRO A 301 -23.25 7.47 -1.27
CA PRO A 301 -24.43 8.33 -1.25
C PRO A 301 -25.65 7.70 -1.92
N VAL A 302 -25.46 6.92 -3.01
CA VAL A 302 -26.57 6.21 -3.65
C VAL A 302 -27.14 5.13 -2.73
N THR A 303 -26.28 4.32 -2.11
CA THR A 303 -26.72 3.31 -1.14
C THR A 303 -27.39 3.96 0.08
N PHE A 304 -26.88 5.09 0.57
CA PHE A 304 -27.51 5.86 1.66
C PHE A 304 -28.94 6.24 1.33
N VAL A 305 -29.16 6.90 0.19
CA VAL A 305 -30.50 7.35 -0.25
C VAL A 305 -31.43 6.15 -0.42
N ILE A 306 -30.95 5.10 -1.07
CA ILE A 306 -31.77 3.89 -1.30
C ILE A 306 -32.15 3.24 0.03
N THR A 307 -31.20 3.11 0.95
CA THR A 307 -31.41 2.45 2.24
C THR A 307 -32.34 3.24 3.15
N MET A 308 -32.15 4.56 3.25
CA MET A 308 -32.95 5.38 4.16
C MET A 308 -34.38 5.65 3.65
N ILE A 309 -34.57 5.74 2.33
CA ILE A 309 -35.90 6.04 1.77
C ILE A 309 -36.74 4.77 1.56
N PHE A 310 -36.14 3.69 1.04
CA PHE A 310 -36.91 2.54 0.54
C PHE A 310 -36.80 1.28 1.40
N MET A 311 -35.85 1.19 2.33
CA MET A 311 -35.64 -0.04 3.11
C MET A 311 -36.32 0.01 4.47
N SER A 312 -36.66 -1.18 4.99
CA SER A 312 -37.22 -1.31 6.34
C SER A 312 -36.24 -0.86 7.42
N LEU A 313 -36.76 -0.47 8.58
CA LEU A 313 -35.97 -0.04 9.73
C LEU A 313 -34.89 -1.05 10.13
N LYS A 314 -35.17 -2.36 10.04
CA LYS A 314 -34.20 -3.42 10.34
C LYS A 314 -32.98 -3.37 9.43
N VAL A 315 -33.20 -3.12 8.14
CA VAL A 315 -32.13 -2.97 7.14
C VAL A 315 -31.36 -1.68 7.38
N GLN A 316 -32.06 -0.57 7.68
CA GLN A 316 -31.42 0.71 8.01
C GLN A 316 -30.50 0.57 9.23
N MET A 317 -30.96 -0.07 10.30
CA MET A 317 -30.16 -0.33 11.51
C MET A 317 -28.91 -1.17 11.21
N LEU A 318 -29.09 -2.28 10.48
CA LEU A 318 -27.98 -3.17 10.15
C LEU A 318 -26.93 -2.47 9.28
N TRP A 319 -27.38 -1.73 8.26
CA TRP A 319 -26.48 -0.98 7.39
C TRP A 319 -25.79 0.16 8.14
N ALA A 320 -26.50 0.90 9.01
CA ALA A 320 -25.90 1.93 9.85
C ALA A 320 -24.82 1.36 10.78
N GLY A 321 -25.09 0.22 11.43
CA GLY A 321 -24.10 -0.48 12.24
C GLY A 321 -22.86 -0.91 11.44
N TYR A 322 -23.07 -1.39 10.21
CA TYR A 322 -21.99 -1.69 9.28
C TYR A 322 -21.16 -0.44 8.92
N GLN A 323 -21.80 0.71 8.63
CA GLN A 323 -21.09 1.95 8.33
C GLN A 323 -20.27 2.47 9.53
N VAL A 324 -20.81 2.38 10.75
CA VAL A 324 -20.07 2.73 11.96
C VAL A 324 -18.86 1.80 12.15
N MET A 325 -19.04 0.49 11.94
CA MET A 325 -17.92 -0.46 11.98
C MET A 325 -16.83 -0.07 10.98
N LEU A 326 -17.19 0.26 9.73
CA LEU A 326 -16.22 0.70 8.73
C LEU A 326 -15.49 1.98 9.09
N LEU A 327 -16.16 2.94 9.72
CA LEU A 327 -15.52 4.16 10.20
C LEU A 327 -14.36 3.83 11.16
N PHE A 328 -14.62 2.95 12.13
CA PHE A 328 -13.59 2.52 13.08
C PHE A 328 -12.50 1.69 12.42
N THR A 329 -12.85 0.84 11.45
CA THR A 329 -11.82 0.04 10.78
C THR A 329 -10.95 0.87 9.86
N MET A 330 -11.50 1.88 9.17
CA MET A 330 -10.73 2.87 8.40
C MET A 330 -9.83 3.70 9.30
N LEU A 331 -10.31 4.10 10.48
CA LEU A 331 -9.51 4.81 11.48
C LEU A 331 -8.33 3.95 11.96
N ALA A 332 -8.60 2.69 12.30
CA ALA A 332 -7.58 1.73 12.70
C ALA A 332 -6.57 1.46 11.56
N ALA A 333 -7.03 1.36 10.31
CA ALA A 333 -6.15 1.22 9.16
C ALA A 333 -5.28 2.47 8.95
N ARG A 334 -5.85 3.68 9.08
CA ARG A 334 -5.11 4.94 8.89
C ARG A 334 -3.94 5.08 9.88
N TYR A 335 -4.18 4.80 11.16
CA TYR A 335 -3.16 4.96 12.20
C TYR A 335 -2.34 3.69 12.47
N GLY A 336 -2.81 2.53 12.04
CA GLY A 336 -2.13 1.23 12.23
C GLY A 336 -1.20 0.82 11.09
N GLY A 337 -0.83 1.73 10.18
CA GLY A 337 0.00 1.43 9.01
C GLY A 337 -0.73 0.59 7.95
N GLY A 338 -2.05 0.70 7.87
CA GLY A 338 -2.90 -0.01 6.92
C GLY A 338 -2.60 0.29 5.45
N GLU A 339 -1.82 1.35 5.17
CA GLU A 339 -1.29 1.62 3.84
C GLU A 339 -0.42 0.48 3.30
N LEU A 340 0.27 -0.28 4.17
CA LEU A 340 1.21 -1.34 3.77
C LEU A 340 0.66 -2.78 3.92
N TRP A 341 -0.48 -2.99 4.60
CA TRP A 341 -0.98 -4.35 4.87
C TRP A 341 -1.23 -5.19 3.59
N GLY A 342 -0.71 -6.42 3.55
CA GLY A 342 -0.85 -7.34 2.41
C GLY A 342 0.00 -6.97 1.18
N SER A 343 0.77 -5.89 1.23
CA SER A 343 1.57 -5.42 0.10
C SER A 343 2.82 -6.26 -0.15
N THR A 344 3.37 -6.16 -1.37
CA THR A 344 4.69 -6.70 -1.70
C THR A 344 5.76 -6.13 -0.77
N GLU A 345 5.67 -4.84 -0.43
CA GLU A 345 6.61 -4.16 0.45
C GLU A 345 6.61 -4.70 1.87
N GLU A 346 5.42 -4.92 2.43
CA GLU A 346 5.30 -5.54 3.76
C GLU A 346 5.86 -6.97 3.74
N ARG A 347 5.62 -7.73 2.67
CA ARG A 347 6.17 -9.09 2.52
C ARG A 347 7.70 -9.08 2.46
N ILE A 348 8.29 -8.17 1.68
CA ILE A 348 9.75 -8.04 1.56
C ILE A 348 10.36 -7.58 2.88
N ALA A 349 9.77 -6.55 3.52
CA ALA A 349 10.24 -6.05 4.80
C ALA A 349 10.18 -7.12 5.89
N LYS A 350 9.09 -7.89 6.00
CA LYS A 350 9.00 -9.02 6.95
C LYS A 350 10.11 -10.04 6.72
N ALA A 351 10.35 -10.42 5.47
CA ALA A 351 11.41 -11.37 5.14
C ALA A 351 12.81 -10.83 5.51
N LEU A 352 13.08 -9.54 5.27
CA LEU A 352 14.34 -8.90 5.64
C LEU A 352 14.52 -8.83 7.16
N LEU A 353 13.47 -8.47 7.89
CA LEU A 353 13.47 -8.44 9.36
C LEU A 353 13.65 -9.83 9.97
N GLU A 354 13.04 -10.86 9.40
CA GLU A 354 13.22 -12.26 9.83
C GLU A 354 14.63 -12.78 9.51
N ALA A 355 15.18 -12.41 8.36
CA ALA A 355 16.55 -12.74 7.96
C ALA A 355 17.59 -12.08 8.89
N GLU A 356 17.41 -10.81 9.23
CA GLU A 356 18.22 -10.10 10.21
C GLU A 356 18.10 -10.75 11.59
N LYS A 357 16.87 -11.13 12.00
CA LYS A 357 16.63 -11.80 13.27
C LYS A 357 17.37 -13.14 13.36
N ALA A 358 17.45 -13.89 12.27
CA ALA A 358 18.11 -15.19 12.22
C ALA A 358 19.65 -15.14 12.19
N GLY A 359 20.27 -13.96 12.32
CA GLY A 359 21.73 -13.82 12.46
C GLY A 359 22.41 -12.94 11.40
N GLY A 360 21.71 -11.97 10.82
CA GLY A 360 22.28 -10.90 9.96
C GLY A 360 22.84 -11.32 8.59
N GLY A 361 23.11 -12.61 8.38
CA GLY A 361 23.74 -13.12 7.15
C GLY A 361 22.77 -13.66 6.09
N ARG A 362 21.47 -13.81 6.39
CA ARG A 362 20.51 -14.36 5.43
C ARG A 362 20.17 -13.33 4.35
N ILE A 363 20.34 -13.75 3.10
CA ILE A 363 20.04 -12.95 1.92
C ILE A 363 18.59 -13.21 1.53
N VAL A 364 17.81 -12.14 1.40
CA VAL A 364 16.48 -12.20 0.82
C VAL A 364 16.62 -12.00 -0.68
N VAL A 365 16.06 -12.92 -1.46
CA VAL A 365 16.15 -12.86 -2.93
C VAL A 365 14.83 -12.40 -3.49
N LEU A 366 14.90 -11.33 -4.30
CA LEU A 366 13.79 -10.71 -4.99
C LEU A 366 13.84 -11.17 -6.45
N LYS A 367 12.70 -11.52 -7.02
CA LYS A 367 12.57 -12.02 -8.39
C LYS A 367 11.63 -11.12 -9.19
N ASN A 368 12.05 -10.68 -10.37
CA ASN A 368 11.17 -9.99 -11.31
C ASN A 368 10.42 -10.99 -12.22
N ASN A 369 9.47 -10.51 -13.02
CA ASN A 369 8.72 -11.36 -13.95
C ASN A 369 9.61 -11.95 -15.06
N SER A 370 10.67 -11.22 -15.43
CA SER A 370 11.64 -11.66 -16.45
C SER A 370 12.62 -12.74 -15.96
N GLY A 371 12.56 -13.13 -14.68
CA GLY A 371 13.44 -14.14 -14.07
C GLY A 371 14.77 -13.63 -13.53
N GLY A 372 15.04 -12.33 -13.61
CA GLY A 372 16.16 -11.67 -12.93
C GLY A 372 16.02 -11.72 -11.41
N LEU A 373 17.15 -11.89 -10.72
CA LEU A 373 17.21 -12.03 -9.27
C LEU A 373 18.07 -10.94 -8.65
N VAL A 374 17.61 -10.41 -7.51
CA VAL A 374 18.31 -9.41 -6.71
C VAL A 374 18.44 -9.92 -5.29
N GLY A 375 19.67 -9.99 -4.78
CA GLY A 375 19.94 -10.25 -3.38
C GLY A 375 19.82 -8.96 -2.58
N ALA A 376 19.13 -9.03 -1.44
CA ALA A 376 19.00 -7.94 -0.49
C ALA A 376 19.41 -8.42 0.91
N ARG A 377 20.21 -7.60 1.60
CA ARG A 377 20.62 -7.82 2.99
C ARG A 377 20.37 -6.56 3.81
N LEU A 378 19.76 -6.73 4.98
CA LEU A 378 19.47 -5.64 5.90
C LEU A 378 20.37 -5.74 7.14
N THR A 379 20.96 -4.61 7.51
CA THR A 379 21.66 -4.41 8.77
C THR A 379 21.12 -3.16 9.44
N ARG A 380 20.62 -3.26 10.68
CA ARG A 380 20.15 -2.08 11.44
C ARG A 380 20.96 -1.86 12.70
N THR A 381 21.19 -0.59 13.02
CA THR A 381 21.87 -0.14 14.24
C THR A 381 21.04 0.93 14.96
N LEU A 382 21.12 0.95 16.29
CA LEU A 382 20.44 1.94 17.13
C LEU A 382 21.45 2.88 17.76
N HIS A 383 21.16 4.18 17.72
CA HIS A 383 22.01 5.25 18.22
C HIS A 383 21.24 6.14 19.21
N GLY A 384 21.93 6.69 20.20
CA GLY A 384 21.33 7.47 21.29
C GLY A 384 21.12 8.93 20.97
N SER A 385 21.72 9.43 19.89
CA SER A 385 21.58 10.81 19.43
C SER A 385 21.53 10.93 17.92
N TYR A 386 20.97 12.05 17.44
CA TYR A 386 20.89 12.34 16.00
C TYR A 386 22.26 12.49 15.37
N THR A 387 23.19 13.06 16.11
CA THR A 387 24.58 13.21 15.69
C THR A 387 25.27 11.86 15.53
N GLU A 388 25.08 10.92 16.47
CA GLU A 388 25.62 9.56 16.34
C GLU A 388 25.05 8.83 15.11
N GLY A 389 23.73 8.89 14.92
CA GLY A 389 23.09 8.30 13.74
C GLY A 389 23.64 8.89 12.44
N LYS A 390 23.83 10.21 12.38
CA LYS A 390 24.39 10.90 11.22
C LYS A 390 25.87 10.54 10.98
N ASN A 391 26.65 10.37 12.05
CA ASN A 391 28.04 9.92 11.96
C ASN A 391 28.12 8.49 11.42
N GLN A 392 27.19 7.61 11.83
CA GLN A 392 27.11 6.26 11.29
C GLN A 392 26.74 6.28 9.79
N VAL A 393 25.79 7.11 9.37
CA VAL A 393 25.48 7.30 7.95
C VAL A 393 26.72 7.78 7.19
N ALA A 394 27.44 8.77 7.72
CA ALA A 394 28.66 9.27 7.09
C ALA A 394 29.73 8.17 6.99
N ALA A 395 29.88 7.33 8.02
CA ALA A 395 30.81 6.20 8.01
C ALA A 395 30.46 5.18 6.92
N ILE A 396 29.16 4.83 6.80
CA ILE A 396 28.68 3.95 5.74
C ILE A 396 28.94 4.60 4.38
N VAL A 397 28.53 5.86 4.17
CA VAL A 397 28.72 6.61 2.90
C VAL A 397 30.17 6.79 2.48
N SER A 398 31.09 6.80 3.44
CA SER A 398 32.53 6.92 3.19
C SER A 398 33.27 5.60 2.95
N SER A 399 32.63 4.45 3.22
CA SER A 399 33.20 3.11 2.98
C SER A 399 32.98 2.65 1.55
#